data_AF-A0A954NVW8-F1
#
_entry.id   AF-A0A954NVW8-F1
#
_cell.length_a   1.000
_cell.length_b   1.000
_cell.length_c   1.000
_cell.angle_alpha   90.00
_cell.angle_beta   90.00
_cell.angle_gamma   90.00
#
_symmetry.space_group_name_H-M   'P 1'
#
loop_
_entity.id
_entity.type
_entity.pdbx_description
1 polymer ?
#
loop_
_entity_poly.entity_id
_entity_poly.type
_entity_poly.pdbx_seq_one_letter_code
_entity_poly.pdbx_strand_id
1 'polypeptide(L)'
;MARLSSDSHRRRELWGFIFWITVVPIGLANVPTTADAQIVVATPAVSASDDEEKNLGGFQVQVDDSLETSFKDFERFAERKDWEKAFRAIEEIPSDKRVGMLKASGGMIVPAHSLIWQVVAELPAEGREAFRVFFDAKARELFRQIELENPEPGNDVKVARQVFDEFFLTSVGDDAANLLGDAAFEQGDFRGAERYWRAILDHQPNTEIGELRLQVKRAIALLRSGRAKQFAAIVNDIEQRFPGEMVTLGGQDVEPVEFLKSLQSDSESSESTLGESNEEPVLAEGVLPEDTPIAWQVQYLSDAGKKMLDQSVRSNYWYRNGVETYVPPFTAIGGRLICNWFGIVFAIDVTTGKLQWRSEKFDKL
;
A
#
# COMPACT_ATOMS: atom_id res chain seq x y z
N MET A 1 8.91 -28.20 62.52
CA MET A 1 10.08 -27.77 63.32
C MET A 1 11.10 -28.90 63.33
N ALA A 2 12.38 -28.55 63.33
CA ALA A 2 13.58 -29.39 63.43
C ALA A 2 14.14 -30.00 62.13
N ARG A 3 15.43 -29.67 61.93
CA ARG A 3 16.37 -29.96 60.85
C ARG A 3 16.98 -31.37 60.99
N LEU A 4 17.86 -31.67 60.01
CA LEU A 4 18.99 -32.62 59.98
C LEU A 4 18.66 -33.89 59.19
N SER A 5 19.59 -34.59 58.55
CA SER A 5 20.94 -34.35 58.02
C SER A 5 21.35 -35.72 57.50
N SER A 6 21.95 -35.76 56.31
CA SER A 6 23.00 -36.68 55.83
C SER A 6 22.92 -38.19 56.04
N ASP A 7 23.61 -38.84 55.09
CA ASP A 7 24.10 -40.22 55.10
C ASP A 7 23.09 -41.33 54.81
N SER A 8 23.34 -42.35 54.00
CA SER A 8 24.32 -42.73 52.96
C SER A 8 24.31 -44.26 52.98
N HIS A 9 24.48 -44.85 51.79
CA HIS A 9 24.85 -46.25 51.57
C HIS A 9 23.88 -47.38 51.97
N ARG A 10 23.41 -48.10 50.95
CA ARG A 10 23.90 -49.46 50.59
C ARG A 10 23.22 -49.91 49.28
N ARG A 11 23.98 -50.06 48.20
CA ARG A 11 24.61 -51.31 47.67
C ARG A 11 23.71 -52.00 46.64
N ARG A 12 24.16 -52.01 45.38
CA ARG A 12 24.68 -53.19 44.61
C ARG A 12 23.51 -53.92 43.92
N GLU A 13 23.51 -54.25 42.63
CA GLU A 13 24.50 -54.93 41.77
C GLU A 13 24.29 -54.48 40.29
N LEU A 14 25.29 -54.06 39.51
CA LEU A 14 26.32 -54.83 38.78
C LEU A 14 25.75 -55.95 37.90
N TRP A 15 25.66 -55.71 36.58
CA TRP A 15 26.04 -56.56 35.42
C TRP A 15 26.00 -55.58 34.21
N GLY A 16 27.14 -55.10 33.66
CA GLY A 16 27.94 -55.73 32.61
C GLY A 16 27.18 -55.80 31.28
N PHE A 17 27.66 -55.36 30.11
CA PHE A 17 28.94 -54.85 29.64
C PHE A 17 28.71 -54.47 28.15
N ILE A 18 29.65 -53.70 27.58
CA ILE A 18 29.98 -53.59 26.14
C ILE A 18 29.33 -52.44 25.35
N PHE A 19 30.19 -51.42 25.17
CA PHE A 19 30.24 -50.47 24.06
C PHE A 19 30.21 -51.18 22.70
N TRP A 20 29.35 -50.68 21.79
CA TRP A 20 29.64 -50.65 20.36
C TRP A 20 29.38 -49.24 19.84
N ILE A 21 30.47 -48.58 19.43
CA ILE A 21 30.45 -47.39 18.60
C ILE A 21 29.98 -47.83 17.22
N THR A 22 28.88 -47.25 16.74
CA THR A 22 28.52 -47.32 15.31
C THR A 22 28.51 -45.91 14.77
N VAL A 23 29.59 -45.57 14.07
CA VAL A 23 29.62 -44.45 13.13
C VAL A 23 28.81 -44.90 11.92
N VAL A 24 27.75 -44.15 11.57
CA VAL A 24 27.07 -44.30 10.28
C VAL A 24 27.07 -42.92 9.61
N PRO A 25 27.54 -42.84 8.35
CA PRO A 25 28.00 -41.63 7.71
C PRO A 25 26.86 -40.71 7.25
N ILE A 26 27.18 -39.41 7.26
CA ILE A 26 26.47 -38.33 6.58
C ILE A 26 26.48 -38.65 5.08
N GLY A 27 25.32 -39.03 4.55
CA GLY A 27 25.04 -39.12 3.13
C GLY A 27 24.25 -37.90 2.70
N LEU A 28 24.94 -36.94 2.09
CA LEU A 28 24.35 -35.86 1.29
C LEU A 28 23.56 -36.49 0.13
N ALA A 29 22.24 -36.35 0.15
CA ALA A 29 21.42 -36.45 -1.03
C ALA A 29 20.78 -35.08 -1.26
N ASN A 30 21.48 -34.26 -2.03
CA ASN A 30 20.91 -33.12 -2.75
C ASN A 30 19.80 -33.65 -3.64
N VAL A 31 18.53 -33.43 -3.25
CA VAL A 31 17.43 -33.40 -4.20
C VAL A 31 17.12 -31.93 -4.42
N PRO A 32 17.38 -31.35 -5.60
CA PRO A 32 16.95 -30.01 -5.90
C PRO A 32 15.42 -30.00 -5.90
N THR A 33 14.81 -29.32 -4.95
CA THR A 33 13.39 -28.99 -5.00
C THR A 33 13.22 -27.97 -6.12
N THR A 34 12.97 -28.44 -7.34
CA THR A 34 12.45 -27.60 -8.40
C THR A 34 11.16 -26.98 -7.90
N ALA A 35 11.09 -25.65 -7.90
CA ALA A 35 9.85 -24.92 -7.72
C ALA A 35 8.91 -25.31 -8.86
N ASP A 36 7.99 -26.24 -8.58
CA ASP A 36 6.89 -26.52 -9.48
C ASP A 36 5.95 -25.32 -9.49
N ALA A 37 6.10 -24.47 -10.49
CA ALA A 37 5.08 -23.52 -10.89
C ALA A 37 3.82 -24.32 -11.24
N GLN A 38 2.84 -24.36 -10.33
CA GLN A 38 1.51 -24.86 -10.66
C GLN A 38 0.83 -23.85 -11.59
N ILE A 39 1.02 -24.06 -12.89
CA ILE A 39 0.18 -23.47 -13.92
C ILE A 39 -1.18 -24.17 -13.81
N VAL A 40 -2.14 -23.51 -13.17
CA VAL A 40 -3.55 -23.90 -13.26
C VAL A 40 -4.01 -23.51 -14.66
N VAL A 41 -3.99 -24.50 -15.57
CA VAL A 41 -4.60 -24.38 -16.89
C VAL A 41 -6.10 -24.25 -16.68
N ALA A 42 -6.66 -23.07 -17.01
CA ALA A 42 -8.09 -22.88 -17.08
C ALA A 42 -8.65 -23.81 -18.17
N THR A 43 -9.33 -24.88 -17.76
CA THR A 43 -10.15 -25.68 -18.68
C THR A 43 -11.37 -24.87 -19.10
N PRO A 44 -11.80 -24.94 -20.38
CA PRO A 44 -12.92 -24.17 -20.86
C PRO A 44 -14.22 -24.65 -20.20
N ALA A 45 -15.07 -23.67 -19.89
CA ALA A 45 -16.35 -23.85 -19.23
C ALA A 45 -17.24 -24.85 -19.97
N VAL A 46 -17.53 -25.99 -19.32
CA VAL A 46 -18.69 -26.79 -19.66
C VAL A 46 -19.85 -26.22 -18.84
N SER A 47 -20.86 -25.77 -19.57
CA SER A 47 -22.15 -25.26 -19.09
C SER A 47 -22.74 -26.16 -18.00
N ALA A 48 -22.82 -25.62 -16.78
CA ALA A 48 -23.61 -26.19 -15.70
C ALA A 48 -24.70 -25.19 -15.32
N SER A 49 -25.92 -25.71 -15.32
CA SER A 49 -27.19 -25.04 -15.00
C SER A 49 -27.22 -24.44 -13.60
N ASP A 50 -28.02 -23.39 -13.48
CA ASP A 50 -28.48 -22.76 -12.24
C ASP A 50 -29.01 -23.82 -11.25
N ASP A 51 -28.78 -23.60 -9.95
CA ASP A 51 -29.16 -24.43 -8.81
C ASP A 51 -28.18 -25.55 -8.40
N GLU A 52 -27.05 -25.15 -7.79
CA GLU A 52 -26.51 -25.70 -6.52
C GLU A 52 -25.07 -25.22 -6.33
N GLU A 53 -24.89 -23.99 -5.84
CA GLU A 53 -23.56 -23.50 -5.43
C GLU A 53 -23.21 -24.08 -4.05
N LYS A 54 -22.81 -25.35 -4.03
CA LYS A 54 -22.20 -25.98 -2.85
C LYS A 54 -20.85 -25.34 -2.58
N ASN A 55 -20.87 -24.35 -1.69
CA ASN A 55 -19.86 -24.02 -0.67
C ASN A 55 -18.48 -24.66 -0.88
N LEU A 56 -17.76 -24.21 -1.92
CA LEU A 56 -16.32 -24.38 -2.01
C LEU A 56 -15.72 -23.38 -1.03
N GLY A 57 -14.86 -23.86 -0.13
CA GLY A 57 -14.17 -23.06 0.89
C GLY A 57 -13.22 -22.02 0.27
N GLY A 58 -13.80 -21.02 -0.37
CA GLY A 58 -13.16 -19.84 -0.93
C GLY A 58 -13.55 -18.61 -0.12
N PHE A 59 -12.69 -17.60 -0.17
CA PHE A 59 -12.98 -16.29 0.42
C PHE A 59 -14.25 -15.69 -0.17
N GLN A 60 -15.32 -15.62 0.62
CA GLN A 60 -16.51 -14.84 0.26
C GLN A 60 -16.32 -13.41 0.76
N VAL A 61 -16.00 -12.50 -0.17
CA VAL A 61 -16.12 -11.06 0.09
C VAL A 61 -17.60 -10.77 0.29
N GLN A 62 -17.97 -10.34 1.49
CA GLN A 62 -19.35 -9.96 1.79
C GLN A 62 -19.69 -8.69 1.01
N VAL A 63 -20.61 -8.82 0.05
CA VAL A 63 -21.23 -7.70 -0.64
C VAL A 63 -22.48 -7.34 0.15
N ASP A 64 -22.68 -6.07 0.48
CA ASP A 64 -23.88 -5.64 1.20
C ASP A 64 -25.09 -5.72 0.26
N ASP A 65 -26.06 -6.57 0.58
CA ASP A 65 -27.28 -6.76 -0.22
C ASP A 65 -28.06 -5.45 -0.43
N SER A 66 -28.03 -4.54 0.55
CA SER A 66 -28.68 -3.23 0.45
C SER A 66 -27.99 -2.36 -0.60
N LEU A 67 -26.65 -2.41 -0.64
CA LEU A 67 -25.85 -1.67 -1.60
C LEU A 67 -26.05 -2.21 -3.03
N GLU A 68 -26.07 -3.54 -3.17
CA GLU A 68 -26.34 -4.19 -4.47
C GLU A 68 -27.76 -3.87 -4.96
N THR A 69 -28.75 -3.86 -4.06
CA THR A 69 -30.14 -3.53 -4.40
C THR A 69 -30.30 -2.07 -4.83
N SER A 70 -29.76 -1.13 -4.05
CA SER A 70 -29.79 0.30 -4.40
C SER A 70 -29.09 0.58 -5.73
N PHE A 71 -27.97 -0.10 -6.00
CA PHE A 71 -27.26 0.05 -7.26
C PHE A 71 -28.05 -0.49 -8.46
N LYS A 72 -28.69 -1.66 -8.33
CA LYS A 72 -29.61 -2.19 -9.35
C LYS A 72 -30.81 -1.28 -9.59
N ASP A 73 -31.35 -0.67 -8.54
CA ASP A 73 -32.43 0.30 -8.67
C ASP A 73 -31.97 1.56 -9.41
N PHE A 74 -30.76 2.05 -9.13
CA PHE A 74 -30.13 3.12 -9.89
C PHE A 74 -30.03 2.79 -11.39
N GLU A 75 -29.48 1.62 -11.74
CA GLU A 75 -29.36 1.19 -13.15
C GLU A 75 -30.73 1.16 -13.83
N ARG A 76 -31.73 0.56 -13.19
CA ARG A 76 -33.10 0.48 -13.72
C ARG A 76 -33.73 1.85 -13.95
N PHE A 77 -33.51 2.81 -13.05
CA PHE A 77 -34.03 4.17 -13.22
C PHE A 77 -33.24 4.96 -14.27
N ALA A 78 -31.92 4.77 -14.34
CA ALA A 78 -31.05 5.38 -15.34
C ALA A 78 -31.40 4.93 -16.76
N GLU A 79 -31.71 3.64 -16.97
CA GLU A 79 -32.21 3.12 -18.26
C GLU A 79 -33.49 3.81 -18.72
N ARG A 80 -34.36 4.19 -17.77
CA ARG A 80 -35.61 4.91 -18.02
C ARG A 80 -35.44 6.42 -18.09
N LYS A 81 -34.22 6.93 -17.92
CA LYS A 81 -33.88 8.36 -17.81
C LYS A 81 -34.62 9.07 -16.66
N ASP A 82 -35.02 8.33 -15.63
CA ASP A 82 -35.66 8.88 -14.42
C ASP A 82 -34.57 9.26 -13.40
N TRP A 83 -33.82 10.33 -13.74
CA TRP A 83 -32.57 10.69 -13.06
C TRP A 83 -32.73 11.00 -11.57
N GLU A 84 -33.84 11.65 -11.17
CA GLU A 84 -34.09 11.98 -9.77
C GLU A 84 -34.21 10.71 -8.91
N LYS A 85 -34.96 9.70 -9.40
CA LYS A 85 -35.09 8.42 -8.69
C LYS A 85 -33.81 7.61 -8.73
N ALA A 86 -33.08 7.67 -9.84
CA ALA A 86 -31.79 7.01 -9.96
C ALA A 86 -30.82 7.51 -8.88
N PHE A 87 -30.60 8.83 -8.80
CA PHE A 87 -29.66 9.39 -7.82
C PHE A 87 -30.15 9.29 -6.38
N ARG A 88 -31.46 9.36 -6.14
CA ARG A 88 -32.02 9.11 -4.81
C ARG A 88 -31.75 7.68 -4.32
N ALA A 89 -31.81 6.67 -5.20
CA ALA A 89 -31.51 5.28 -4.83
C ALA A 89 -30.07 5.11 -4.32
N ILE A 90 -29.10 5.86 -4.87
CA ILE A 90 -27.72 5.87 -4.38
C ILE A 90 -27.57 6.76 -3.14
N GLU A 91 -28.26 7.90 -3.07
CA GLU A 91 -28.18 8.80 -1.91
C GLU A 91 -28.74 8.16 -0.62
N GLU A 92 -29.79 7.34 -0.73
CA GLU A 92 -30.40 6.67 0.42
C GLU A 92 -29.47 5.62 1.07
N ILE A 93 -28.39 5.23 0.38
CA ILE A 93 -27.38 4.36 0.97
C ILE A 93 -26.67 5.12 2.12
N PRO A 94 -26.67 4.58 3.36
CA PRO A 94 -25.93 5.17 4.47
C PRO A 94 -24.43 5.30 4.16
N SER A 95 -23.80 6.41 4.56
CA SER A 95 -22.39 6.70 4.21
C SER A 95 -21.41 5.63 4.71
N ASP A 96 -21.68 4.99 5.85
CA ASP A 96 -20.91 3.88 6.40
C ASP A 96 -20.96 2.61 5.52
N LYS A 97 -22.04 2.42 4.77
CA LYS A 97 -22.21 1.30 3.82
C LYS A 97 -21.66 1.60 2.42
N ARG A 98 -21.42 2.87 2.08
CA ARG A 98 -20.90 3.27 0.76
C ARG A 98 -19.44 2.90 0.53
N VAL A 99 -18.68 2.63 1.59
CA VAL A 99 -17.31 2.08 1.52
C VAL A 99 -17.31 0.58 1.17
N GLY A 100 -18.49 -0.01 0.98
CA GLY A 100 -18.67 -1.40 0.60
C GLY A 100 -18.16 -1.74 -0.81
N MET A 101 -18.25 -3.02 -1.13
CA MET A 101 -17.85 -3.57 -2.41
C MET A 101 -19.08 -3.91 -3.25
N LEU A 102 -18.98 -3.75 -4.57
CA LEU A 102 -19.99 -4.13 -5.55
C LEU A 102 -19.41 -5.11 -6.58
N LYS A 103 -20.26 -5.95 -7.15
CA LYS A 103 -19.89 -6.84 -8.26
C LYS A 103 -19.94 -6.05 -9.56
N ALA A 104 -18.79 -5.91 -10.21
CA ALA A 104 -18.69 -5.39 -11.56
C ALA A 104 -19.09 -6.44 -12.61
N SER A 105 -19.33 -6.00 -13.85
CA SER A 105 -19.50 -6.89 -14.99
C SER A 105 -18.24 -7.75 -15.18
N GLY A 106 -18.41 -9.07 -15.24
CA GLY A 106 -17.29 -10.03 -15.33
C GLY A 106 -16.91 -10.70 -14.00
N GLY A 107 -17.70 -10.55 -12.94
CA GLY A 107 -17.53 -11.28 -11.68
C GLY A 107 -16.44 -10.73 -10.76
N MET A 108 -15.83 -9.60 -11.13
CA MET A 108 -14.88 -8.88 -10.28
C MET A 108 -15.63 -8.10 -9.19
N ILE A 109 -15.04 -8.04 -8.01
CA ILE A 109 -15.57 -7.25 -6.90
C ILE A 109 -14.72 -5.99 -6.77
N VAL A 110 -15.35 -4.82 -6.84
CA VAL A 110 -14.70 -3.50 -6.86
C VAL A 110 -15.30 -2.59 -5.79
N PRO A 111 -14.58 -1.55 -5.35
CA PRO A 111 -15.15 -0.54 -4.45
C PRO A 111 -16.38 0.13 -5.07
N ALA A 112 -17.44 0.30 -4.28
CA ALA A 112 -18.72 0.79 -4.79
C ALA A 112 -18.62 2.21 -5.38
N HIS A 113 -17.88 3.11 -4.73
CA HIS A 113 -17.66 4.46 -5.26
C HIS A 113 -17.04 4.45 -6.65
N SER A 114 -16.05 3.58 -6.88
CA SER A 114 -15.35 3.48 -8.16
C SER A 114 -16.31 3.01 -9.27
N LEU A 115 -17.15 2.02 -8.97
CA LEU A 115 -18.15 1.52 -9.92
C LEU A 115 -19.23 2.57 -10.21
N ILE A 116 -19.72 3.26 -9.17
CA ILE A 116 -20.71 4.32 -9.33
C ILE A 116 -20.17 5.43 -10.23
N TRP A 117 -18.93 5.89 -10.04
CA TRP A 117 -18.35 6.91 -10.93
C TRP A 117 -18.22 6.42 -12.35
N GLN A 118 -17.77 5.18 -12.54
CA GLN A 118 -17.62 4.63 -13.88
C GLN A 118 -18.96 4.65 -14.61
N VAL A 119 -20.02 4.14 -13.96
CA VAL A 119 -21.35 4.12 -14.58
C VAL A 119 -21.90 5.53 -14.79
N VAL A 120 -21.73 6.44 -13.83
CA VAL A 120 -22.18 7.84 -13.99
C VAL A 120 -21.40 8.56 -15.11
N ALA A 121 -20.10 8.31 -15.25
CA ALA A 121 -19.26 8.88 -16.31
C ALA A 121 -19.66 8.35 -17.70
N GLU A 122 -20.17 7.12 -17.77
CA GLU A 122 -20.69 6.49 -18.99
C GLU A 122 -22.14 6.92 -19.33
N LEU A 123 -22.84 7.64 -18.44
CA LEU A 123 -24.20 8.12 -18.72
C LEU A 123 -24.23 9.14 -19.88
N PRO A 124 -25.36 9.24 -20.59
CA PRO A 124 -25.63 10.34 -21.51
C PRO A 124 -25.41 11.71 -20.87
N ALA A 125 -25.15 12.74 -21.68
CA ALA A 125 -24.88 14.09 -21.20
C ALA A 125 -25.95 14.61 -20.23
N GLU A 126 -27.23 14.27 -20.48
CA GLU A 126 -28.34 14.65 -19.62
C GLU A 126 -28.26 14.00 -18.22
N GLY A 127 -27.82 12.74 -18.14
CA GLY A 127 -27.67 12.03 -16.87
C GLY A 127 -26.49 12.58 -16.05
N ARG A 128 -25.37 12.90 -16.70
CA ARG A 128 -24.22 13.54 -16.06
C ARG A 128 -24.55 14.93 -15.52
N GLU A 129 -25.27 15.73 -16.30
CA GLU A 129 -25.75 17.04 -15.85
C GLU A 129 -26.75 16.93 -14.70
N ALA A 130 -27.65 15.94 -14.74
CA ALA A 130 -28.57 15.69 -13.64
C ALA A 130 -27.84 15.27 -12.35
N PHE A 131 -26.78 14.44 -12.45
CA PHE A 131 -25.93 14.08 -11.31
C PHE A 131 -25.32 15.34 -10.68
N ARG A 132 -24.74 16.21 -11.51
CA ARG A 132 -24.17 17.48 -11.07
C ARG A 132 -25.24 18.32 -10.37
N VAL A 133 -26.37 18.61 -11.00
CA VAL A 133 -27.43 19.42 -10.38
C VAL A 133 -27.91 18.83 -9.04
N PHE A 134 -28.01 17.51 -8.94
CA PHE A 134 -28.50 16.84 -7.73
C PHE A 134 -27.52 16.91 -6.56
N PHE A 135 -26.21 16.69 -6.80
CA PHE A 135 -25.22 16.56 -5.72
C PHE A 135 -24.32 17.77 -5.50
N ASP A 136 -24.22 18.69 -6.46
CA ASP A 136 -23.21 19.75 -6.46
C ASP A 136 -23.35 20.73 -5.28
N ALA A 137 -24.58 21.09 -4.89
CA ALA A 137 -24.80 21.93 -3.72
C ALA A 137 -24.32 21.27 -2.42
N LYS A 138 -24.55 19.96 -2.28
CA LYS A 138 -24.13 19.17 -1.11
C LYS A 138 -22.61 19.00 -1.09
N ALA A 139 -22.01 18.72 -2.24
CA ALA A 139 -20.57 18.58 -2.40
C ALA A 139 -19.84 19.89 -2.05
N ARG A 140 -20.33 21.03 -2.56
CA ARG A 140 -19.78 22.36 -2.25
C ARG A 140 -19.88 22.69 -0.77
N GLU A 141 -21.02 22.43 -0.13
CA GLU A 141 -21.16 22.68 1.30
C GLU A 141 -20.25 21.79 2.15
N LEU A 142 -20.07 20.52 1.74
CA LEU A 142 -19.12 19.62 2.39
C LEU A 142 -17.68 20.12 2.22
N PHE A 143 -17.27 20.49 1.01
CA PHE A 143 -15.91 20.95 0.72
C PHE A 143 -15.57 22.26 1.42
N ARG A 144 -16.54 23.16 1.60
CA ARG A 144 -16.39 24.42 2.36
C ARG A 144 -15.95 24.20 3.81
N GLN A 145 -16.15 23.00 4.38
CA GLN A 145 -15.70 22.67 5.73
C GLN A 145 -14.17 22.66 5.87
N ILE A 146 -13.43 22.56 4.76
CA ILE A 146 -11.96 22.63 4.75
C ILE A 146 -11.47 24.04 5.14
N GLU A 147 -12.21 25.08 4.78
CA GLU A 147 -11.84 26.49 5.00
C GLU A 147 -12.28 27.04 6.37
N LEU A 148 -12.80 26.20 7.26
CA LEU A 148 -13.20 26.63 8.59
C LEU A 148 -12.00 27.16 9.38
N GLU A 149 -12.24 28.19 10.20
CA GLU A 149 -11.19 29.00 10.87
C GLU A 149 -10.33 28.20 11.87
N ASN A 150 -10.74 26.98 12.25
CA ASN A 150 -9.98 26.04 13.09
C ASN A 150 -10.28 24.57 12.71
N PRO A 151 -9.71 24.05 11.62
CA PRO A 151 -9.93 22.67 11.23
C PRO A 151 -9.10 21.73 12.13
N GLU A 152 -9.67 20.57 12.47
CA GLU A 152 -8.87 19.51 13.10
C GLU A 152 -7.73 19.08 12.16
N PRO A 153 -6.53 18.73 12.65
CA PRO A 153 -5.45 18.25 11.80
C PRO A 153 -5.89 17.05 10.95
N GLY A 154 -5.70 17.14 9.63
CA GLY A 154 -6.11 16.09 8.68
C GLY A 154 -7.61 16.08 8.34
N ASN A 155 -8.40 17.03 8.85
CA ASN A 155 -9.80 17.18 8.47
C ASN A 155 -9.96 17.49 6.98
N ASP A 156 -9.06 18.29 6.42
CA ASP A 156 -8.96 18.60 5.00
C ASP A 156 -8.89 17.32 4.14
N VAL A 157 -7.97 16.41 4.46
CA VAL A 157 -7.80 15.13 3.76
C VAL A 157 -9.01 14.23 3.94
N LYS A 158 -9.63 14.23 5.13
CA LYS A 158 -10.83 13.43 5.41
C LYS A 158 -12.04 13.92 4.61
N VAL A 159 -12.29 15.23 4.62
CA VAL A 159 -13.37 15.87 3.86
C VAL A 159 -13.14 15.69 2.36
N ALA A 160 -11.93 15.94 1.87
CA ALA A 160 -11.58 15.74 0.47
C ALA A 160 -11.77 14.27 0.05
N ARG A 161 -11.43 13.31 0.92
CA ARG A 161 -11.68 11.88 0.67
C ARG A 161 -13.16 11.59 0.53
N GLN A 162 -13.99 12.16 1.40
CA GLN A 162 -15.44 11.99 1.30
C GLN A 162 -16.01 12.63 0.03
N VAL A 163 -15.57 13.84 -0.33
CA VAL A 163 -15.99 14.51 -1.57
C VAL A 163 -15.54 13.74 -2.79
N PHE A 164 -14.33 13.20 -2.79
CA PHE A 164 -13.85 12.30 -3.82
C PHE A 164 -14.78 11.08 -3.88
N ASP A 165 -14.79 10.24 -2.84
CA ASP A 165 -15.55 8.97 -2.75
C ASP A 165 -17.03 9.13 -3.15
N GLU A 166 -17.72 10.19 -2.74
CA GLU A 166 -19.16 10.35 -2.96
C GLU A 166 -19.54 11.29 -4.10
N PHE A 167 -18.73 12.31 -4.40
CA PHE A 167 -19.12 13.45 -5.22
C PHE A 167 -18.06 13.85 -6.27
N PHE A 168 -17.18 12.93 -6.65
CA PHE A 168 -16.08 13.21 -7.59
C PHE A 168 -16.50 13.87 -8.91
N LEU A 169 -17.69 13.55 -9.43
CA LEU A 169 -18.20 14.11 -10.70
C LEU A 169 -18.94 15.46 -10.53
N THR A 170 -18.82 16.12 -9.37
CA THR A 170 -19.34 17.47 -9.11
C THR A 170 -18.28 18.55 -9.37
N SER A 171 -18.62 19.83 -9.21
CA SER A 171 -17.73 20.96 -9.52
C SER A 171 -16.54 21.10 -8.58
N VAL A 172 -16.54 20.44 -7.43
CA VAL A 172 -15.45 20.48 -6.43
C VAL A 172 -14.70 19.14 -6.34
N GLY A 173 -15.05 18.19 -7.20
CA GLY A 173 -14.47 16.85 -7.15
C GLY A 173 -13.03 16.80 -7.63
N ASP A 174 -12.66 17.65 -8.61
CA ASP A 174 -11.29 17.81 -9.07
C ASP A 174 -10.41 18.51 -8.03
N ASP A 175 -10.92 19.53 -7.35
CA ASP A 175 -10.24 20.18 -6.22
C ASP A 175 -9.96 19.17 -5.09
N ALA A 176 -10.97 18.37 -4.71
CA ALA A 176 -10.82 17.32 -3.72
C ALA A 176 -9.80 16.26 -4.14
N ALA A 177 -9.86 15.80 -5.39
CA ALA A 177 -8.89 14.85 -5.94
C ALA A 177 -7.47 15.44 -5.97
N ASN A 178 -7.32 16.72 -6.31
CA ASN A 178 -6.03 17.38 -6.34
C ASN A 178 -5.43 17.52 -4.94
N LEU A 179 -6.25 17.91 -3.94
CA LEU A 179 -5.83 17.95 -2.54
C LEU A 179 -5.38 16.57 -2.05
N LEU A 180 -6.14 15.51 -2.36
CA LEU A 180 -5.76 14.14 -2.01
C LEU A 180 -4.46 13.70 -2.71
N GLY A 181 -4.27 14.10 -3.97
CA GLY A 181 -3.04 13.83 -4.71
C GLY A 181 -1.84 14.53 -4.08
N ASP A 182 -1.99 15.81 -3.73
CA ASP A 182 -0.95 16.60 -3.06
C ASP A 182 -0.62 16.00 -1.68
N ALA A 183 -1.63 15.68 -0.86
CA ALA A 183 -1.44 15.04 0.44
C ALA A 183 -0.78 13.65 0.35
N ALA A 184 -1.17 12.83 -0.63
CA ALA A 184 -0.54 11.52 -0.86
C ALA A 184 0.92 11.66 -1.29
N PHE A 185 1.23 12.65 -2.12
CA PHE A 185 2.59 12.94 -2.57
C PHE A 185 3.49 13.32 -1.40
N GLU A 186 3.04 14.23 -0.53
CA GLU A 186 3.78 14.65 0.67
C GLU A 186 4.01 13.50 1.66
N GLN A 187 3.13 12.51 1.70
CA GLN A 187 3.28 11.30 2.51
C GLN A 187 4.20 10.25 1.88
N GLY A 188 4.66 10.46 0.65
CA GLY A 188 5.43 9.48 -0.13
C GLY A 188 4.59 8.39 -0.79
N ASP A 189 3.25 8.46 -0.73
CA ASP A 189 2.36 7.59 -1.50
C ASP A 189 2.24 8.11 -2.95
N PHE A 190 3.34 7.99 -3.69
CA PHE A 190 3.42 8.43 -5.08
C PHE A 190 2.44 7.68 -6.00
N ARG A 191 2.09 6.42 -5.65
CA ARG A 191 1.10 5.65 -6.42
C ARG A 191 -0.31 6.18 -6.20
N GLY A 192 -0.66 6.51 -4.95
CA GLY A 192 -1.91 7.17 -4.61
C GLY A 192 -2.01 8.54 -5.28
N ALA A 193 -0.96 9.34 -5.21
CA ALA A 193 -0.89 10.65 -5.86
C ALA A 193 -1.18 10.57 -7.36
N GLU A 194 -0.48 9.68 -8.09
CA GLU A 194 -0.72 9.48 -9.53
C GLU A 194 -2.15 9.04 -9.82
N ARG A 195 -2.73 8.17 -8.98
CA ARG A 195 -4.11 7.71 -9.14
C ARG A 195 -5.11 8.85 -9.03
N TYR A 196 -4.96 9.73 -8.03
CA TYR A 196 -5.87 10.86 -7.84
C TYR A 196 -5.80 11.86 -9.00
N TRP A 197 -4.60 12.28 -9.40
CA TRP A 197 -4.46 13.21 -10.52
C TRP A 197 -4.85 12.60 -11.86
N ARG A 198 -4.63 11.29 -12.06
CA ARG A 198 -5.12 10.58 -13.25
C ARG A 198 -6.65 10.57 -13.30
N ALA A 199 -7.32 10.33 -12.18
CA ALA A 199 -8.77 10.34 -12.14
C ALA A 199 -9.37 11.67 -12.64
N ILE A 200 -8.74 12.80 -12.31
CA ILE A 200 -9.15 14.12 -12.80
C ILE A 200 -9.06 14.16 -14.33
N LEU A 201 -7.94 13.73 -14.91
CA LEU A 201 -7.77 13.71 -16.37
C LEU A 201 -8.76 12.78 -17.08
N ASP A 202 -9.04 11.62 -16.48
CA ASP A 202 -9.91 10.59 -17.09
C ASP A 202 -11.40 10.99 -17.06
N HIS A 203 -11.83 11.72 -16.03
CA HIS A 203 -13.26 11.94 -15.75
C HIS A 203 -13.69 13.42 -15.66
N GLN A 204 -12.76 14.36 -15.50
CA GLN A 204 -13.00 15.80 -15.35
C GLN A 204 -12.20 16.60 -16.41
N PRO A 205 -12.52 16.44 -17.71
CA PRO A 205 -11.72 17.04 -18.79
C PRO A 205 -11.75 18.58 -18.82
N ASN A 206 -12.68 19.21 -18.10
CA ASN A 206 -12.84 20.68 -18.04
C ASN A 206 -12.34 21.29 -16.71
N THR A 207 -11.44 20.59 -16.00
CA THR A 207 -10.84 21.09 -14.75
C THR A 207 -10.09 22.41 -14.93
N GLU A 208 -10.19 23.31 -13.94
CA GLU A 208 -9.47 24.59 -13.93
C GLU A 208 -7.98 24.45 -13.56
N ILE A 209 -7.56 23.29 -13.03
CA ILE A 209 -6.18 23.02 -12.62
C ILE A 209 -5.21 23.01 -13.82
N GLY A 210 -5.74 22.70 -15.01
CA GLY A 210 -5.01 22.61 -16.26
C GLY A 210 -4.39 21.22 -16.51
N GLU A 211 -4.58 20.70 -17.72
CA GLU A 211 -4.11 19.37 -18.11
C GLU A 211 -2.58 19.24 -17.99
N LEU A 212 -1.83 20.22 -18.50
CA LEU A 212 -0.36 20.22 -18.42
C LEU A 212 0.14 20.10 -16.98
N ARG A 213 -0.45 20.88 -16.06
CA ARG A 213 -0.05 20.87 -14.65
C ARG A 213 -0.28 19.50 -14.01
N LEU A 214 -1.43 18.88 -14.28
CA LEU A 214 -1.74 17.52 -13.80
C LEU A 214 -0.79 16.47 -14.39
N GLN A 215 -0.48 16.55 -15.69
CA GLN A 215 0.47 15.65 -16.33
C GLN A 215 1.88 15.76 -15.73
N VAL A 216 2.33 16.98 -15.43
CA VAL A 216 3.62 17.21 -14.76
C VAL A 216 3.64 16.63 -13.35
N LYS A 217 2.59 16.89 -12.54
CA LYS A 217 2.45 16.28 -11.20
C LYS A 217 2.51 14.74 -11.28
N ARG A 218 1.76 14.15 -12.21
CA ARG A 218 1.77 12.70 -12.46
C ARG A 218 3.16 12.19 -12.88
N ALA A 219 3.86 12.88 -13.77
CA ALA A 219 5.20 12.50 -14.19
C ALA A 219 6.17 12.47 -12.99
N ILE A 220 6.14 13.48 -12.13
CA ILE A 220 6.97 13.52 -10.92
C ILE A 220 6.64 12.33 -10.00
N ALA A 221 5.37 12.02 -9.76
CA ALA A 221 4.98 10.85 -8.97
C ALA A 221 5.40 9.52 -9.62
N LEU A 222 5.33 9.39 -10.94
CA LEU A 222 5.80 8.21 -11.65
C LEU A 222 7.31 8.03 -11.55
N LEU A 223 8.07 9.12 -11.68
CA LEU A 223 9.52 9.12 -11.50
C LEU A 223 9.88 8.67 -10.07
N ARG A 224 9.28 9.30 -9.05
CA ARG A 224 9.53 8.98 -7.64
C ARG A 224 9.08 7.58 -7.23
N SER A 225 8.13 6.97 -7.95
CA SER A 225 7.70 5.58 -7.74
C SER A 225 8.47 4.55 -8.58
N GLY A 226 9.51 4.96 -9.32
CA GLY A 226 10.34 4.08 -10.16
C GLY A 226 9.65 3.57 -11.43
N ARG A 227 8.54 4.17 -11.85
CA ARG A 227 7.72 3.74 -12.99
C ARG A 227 8.23 4.36 -14.30
N ALA A 228 9.49 4.12 -14.62
CA ALA A 228 10.23 4.78 -15.72
C ALA A 228 9.53 4.73 -17.09
N LYS A 229 8.93 3.59 -17.47
CA LYS A 229 8.22 3.44 -18.75
C LYS A 229 7.03 4.39 -18.87
N GLN A 230 6.26 4.54 -17.79
CA GLN A 230 5.07 5.40 -17.76
C GLN A 230 5.47 6.87 -17.64
N PHE A 231 6.53 7.16 -16.89
CA PHE A 231 7.15 8.48 -16.86
C PHE A 231 7.55 8.93 -18.27
N ALA A 232 8.32 8.13 -19.00
CA ALA A 232 8.74 8.44 -20.37
C ALA A 232 7.56 8.64 -21.32
N ALA A 233 6.49 7.85 -21.17
CA ALA A 233 5.27 8.01 -21.95
C ALA A 233 4.60 9.38 -21.70
N ILE A 234 4.48 9.81 -20.43
CA ILE A 234 3.92 11.13 -20.11
C ILE A 234 4.83 12.26 -20.60
N VAL A 235 6.15 12.15 -20.45
CA VAL A 235 7.08 13.18 -20.95
C VAL A 235 6.94 13.35 -22.46
N ASN A 236 6.85 12.26 -23.22
CA ASN A 236 6.62 12.31 -24.66
C ASN A 236 5.25 12.92 -25.02
N ASP A 237 4.20 12.60 -24.26
CA ASP A 237 2.86 13.19 -24.47
C ASP A 237 2.89 14.71 -24.23
N ILE A 238 3.57 15.16 -23.16
CA ILE A 238 3.75 16.58 -22.86
C ILE A 238 4.51 17.28 -23.99
N GLU A 239 5.63 16.71 -24.44
CA GLU A 239 6.47 17.27 -25.51
C GLU A 239 5.69 17.41 -26.83
N GLN A 240 4.77 16.50 -27.12
CA GLN A 240 3.96 16.53 -28.34
C GLN A 240 2.77 17.48 -28.25
N ARG A 241 2.08 17.52 -27.10
CA ARG A 241 0.79 18.22 -26.95
C ARG A 241 0.90 19.64 -26.41
N PHE A 242 1.96 19.94 -25.65
CA PHE A 242 2.17 21.23 -24.99
C PHE A 242 3.56 21.82 -25.30
N PRO A 243 3.96 21.92 -26.59
CA PRO A 243 5.30 22.38 -26.95
C PRO A 243 5.52 23.85 -26.56
N GLY A 244 6.54 24.10 -25.73
CA GLY A 244 6.93 25.44 -25.28
C GLY A 244 5.96 26.10 -24.30
N GLU A 245 4.97 25.36 -23.78
CA GLU A 245 4.14 25.85 -22.68
C GLU A 245 4.92 25.79 -21.36
N MET A 246 4.81 26.85 -20.57
CA MET A 246 5.45 26.95 -19.26
C MET A 246 4.48 26.53 -18.16
N VAL A 247 5.01 25.93 -17.10
CA VAL A 247 4.22 25.58 -15.91
C VAL A 247 4.85 26.19 -14.66
N THR A 248 4.02 26.75 -13.78
CA THR A 248 4.47 27.26 -12.48
C THR A 248 4.57 26.12 -11.46
N LEU A 249 5.78 25.79 -11.02
CA LEU A 249 6.06 24.82 -9.97
C LEU A 249 6.83 25.50 -8.83
N GLY A 250 6.34 25.39 -7.59
CA GLY A 250 7.00 26.01 -6.44
C GLY A 250 7.20 27.53 -6.55
N GLY A 251 6.37 28.22 -7.34
CA GLY A 251 6.49 29.65 -7.62
C GLY A 251 7.48 30.04 -8.72
N GLN A 252 8.04 29.07 -9.44
CA GLN A 252 8.91 29.29 -10.59
C GLN A 252 8.26 28.77 -11.87
N ASP A 253 8.33 29.56 -12.94
CA ASP A 253 7.90 29.13 -14.27
C ASP A 253 9.03 28.33 -14.92
N VAL A 254 8.74 27.07 -15.23
CA VAL A 254 9.70 26.13 -15.82
C VAL A 254 9.15 25.54 -17.10
N GLU A 255 10.07 25.20 -18.02
CA GLU A 255 9.72 24.38 -19.17
C GLU A 255 9.55 22.93 -18.69
N PRO A 256 8.35 22.33 -18.80
CA PRO A 256 8.02 21.05 -18.20
C PRO A 256 8.96 19.91 -18.60
N VAL A 257 9.27 19.80 -19.89
CA VAL A 257 10.04 18.67 -20.44
C VAL A 257 11.50 18.74 -19.99
N GLU A 258 12.11 19.93 -20.06
CA GLU A 258 13.48 20.14 -19.57
C GLU A 258 13.58 19.86 -18.07
N PHE A 259 12.62 20.37 -17.29
CA PHE A 259 12.57 20.15 -15.84
C PHE A 259 12.41 18.66 -15.47
N LEU A 260 11.52 17.92 -16.15
CA LEU A 260 11.32 16.51 -15.87
C LEU A 260 12.56 15.67 -16.25
N LYS A 261 13.24 16.02 -17.35
CA LYS A 261 14.50 15.37 -17.77
C LYS A 261 15.63 15.66 -16.77
N SER A 262 15.73 16.88 -16.24
CA SER A 262 16.74 17.20 -15.21
C SER A 262 16.50 16.44 -13.91
N LEU A 263 15.24 16.31 -13.47
CA LEU A 263 14.90 15.49 -12.30
C LEU A 263 15.26 14.02 -12.49
N GLN A 264 15.09 13.47 -13.70
CA GLN A 264 15.51 12.11 -14.01
C GLN A 264 17.02 11.96 -13.89
N SER A 265 17.80 12.87 -14.48
CA SER A 265 19.27 12.82 -14.38
C SER A 265 19.78 13.01 -12.94
N ASP A 266 19.11 13.83 -12.14
CA ASP A 266 19.44 14.01 -10.71
C ASP A 266 19.17 12.72 -9.92
N SER A 267 18.11 11.99 -10.27
CA SER A 267 17.80 10.68 -9.68
C SER A 267 18.85 9.63 -10.06
N GLU A 268 19.23 9.57 -11.33
CA GLU A 268 20.23 8.61 -11.85
C GLU A 268 21.65 8.94 -11.32
N SER A 269 21.98 10.22 -11.17
CA SER A 269 23.27 10.65 -10.59
C SER A 269 23.34 10.46 -9.07
N SER A 270 22.21 10.56 -8.37
CA SER A 270 22.11 10.20 -6.94
C SER A 270 22.24 8.69 -6.73
N GLU A 271 21.75 7.86 -7.66
CA GLU A 271 22.03 6.42 -7.67
C GLU A 271 23.49 6.12 -8.04
N SER A 272 24.08 6.89 -8.97
CA SER A 272 25.48 6.74 -9.41
C SER A 272 26.53 7.27 -8.43
N THR A 273 26.15 8.04 -7.40
CA THR A 273 27.07 8.52 -6.35
C THR A 273 27.16 7.58 -5.15
N LEU A 274 26.40 6.47 -5.15
CA LEU A 274 26.77 5.26 -4.44
C LEU A 274 27.86 4.58 -5.29
N GLY A 275 29.11 4.88 -4.95
CA GLY A 275 30.25 4.69 -5.82
C GLY A 275 30.43 3.28 -6.38
N GLU A 276 30.95 3.25 -7.62
CA GLU A 276 31.78 2.16 -8.14
C GLU A 276 32.98 1.92 -7.20
N SER A 277 32.76 1.24 -6.08
CA SER A 277 33.76 0.34 -5.55
C SER A 277 33.54 -1.00 -6.22
N ASN A 278 34.36 -1.27 -7.25
CA ASN A 278 34.56 -2.62 -7.75
C ASN A 278 34.86 -3.53 -6.55
N GLU A 279 34.08 -4.62 -6.45
CA GLU A 279 34.02 -5.60 -5.36
C GLU A 279 33.15 -5.24 -4.14
N GLU A 280 31.83 -5.05 -4.34
CA GLU A 280 30.87 -5.48 -3.31
C GLU A 280 30.49 -6.96 -3.55
N PRO A 281 30.55 -7.83 -2.53
CA PRO A 281 30.01 -9.17 -2.65
C PRO A 281 28.50 -9.04 -2.78
N VAL A 282 27.94 -9.62 -3.83
CA VAL A 282 26.50 -9.80 -3.99
C VAL A 282 26.02 -10.68 -2.84
N LEU A 283 25.66 -10.07 -1.71
CA LEU A 283 24.87 -10.73 -0.68
C LEU A 283 23.45 -10.76 -1.22
N ALA A 284 23.05 -11.94 -1.72
CA ALA A 284 21.66 -12.20 -2.05
C ALA A 284 20.78 -11.76 -0.87
N GLU A 285 19.68 -11.07 -1.19
CA GLU A 285 18.68 -10.60 -0.22
C GLU A 285 18.51 -11.56 0.96
N GLY A 286 18.86 -11.10 2.15
CA GLY A 286 18.54 -11.78 3.41
C GLY A 286 19.39 -13.01 3.77
N VAL A 287 20.39 -13.40 2.98
CA VAL A 287 21.29 -14.51 3.35
C VAL A 287 22.62 -13.95 3.84
N LEU A 288 22.79 -13.90 5.16
CA LEU A 288 24.13 -13.77 5.76
C LEU A 288 24.97 -14.95 5.23
N PRO A 289 26.18 -14.73 4.68
CA PRO A 289 27.07 -15.84 4.33
C PRO A 289 27.26 -16.71 5.56
N GLU A 290 27.10 -18.03 5.41
CA GLU A 290 27.05 -18.99 6.51
C GLU A 290 28.26 -18.90 7.47
N ASP A 291 29.37 -18.31 7.00
CA ASP A 291 30.62 -18.15 7.73
C ASP A 291 30.93 -16.70 8.20
N THR A 292 29.96 -15.78 8.18
CA THR A 292 30.21 -14.40 8.65
C THR A 292 30.15 -14.33 10.17
N PRO A 293 31.26 -14.00 10.88
CA PRO A 293 31.22 -13.86 12.32
C PRO A 293 30.36 -12.65 12.71
N ILE A 294 29.32 -12.90 13.49
CA ILE A 294 28.47 -11.84 14.05
C ILE A 294 29.29 -11.02 15.05
N ALA A 295 29.61 -9.77 14.70
CA ALA A 295 30.40 -8.88 15.55
C ALA A 295 29.64 -8.48 16.83
N TRP A 296 28.32 -8.25 16.71
CA TRP A 296 27.41 -7.96 17.80
C TRP A 296 25.96 -8.15 17.35
N GLN A 297 25.06 -8.31 18.32
CA GLN A 297 23.63 -8.44 18.09
C GLN A 297 22.87 -7.51 19.05
N VAL A 298 21.83 -6.85 18.54
CA VAL A 298 20.95 -6.00 19.34
C VAL A 298 19.54 -6.56 19.31
N GLN A 299 18.87 -6.54 20.47
CA GLN A 299 17.49 -6.96 20.62
C GLN A 299 16.62 -5.76 21.00
N TYR A 300 15.57 -5.52 20.23
CA TYR A 300 14.67 -4.37 20.42
C TYR A 300 13.36 -4.75 21.12
N LEU A 301 12.89 -5.98 20.95
CA LEU A 301 11.67 -6.46 21.58
C LEU A 301 11.94 -6.90 23.03
N SER A 302 11.07 -6.46 23.94
CA SER A 302 11.01 -6.97 25.31
C SER A 302 10.60 -8.46 25.33
N ASP A 303 10.85 -9.17 26.43
CA ASP A 303 10.42 -10.57 26.57
C ASP A 303 8.89 -10.73 26.49
N ALA A 304 8.14 -9.70 26.91
CA ALA A 304 6.69 -9.65 26.76
C ALA A 304 6.30 -9.49 25.27
N GLY A 305 6.94 -8.56 24.56
CA GLY A 305 6.74 -8.33 23.13
C GLY A 305 7.06 -9.57 22.29
N LYS A 306 8.13 -10.30 22.63
CA LYS A 306 8.47 -11.59 21.99
C LYS A 306 7.36 -12.62 22.15
N LYS A 307 6.83 -12.79 23.36
CA LYS A 307 5.74 -13.75 23.61
C LYS A 307 4.46 -13.37 22.87
N MET A 308 4.15 -12.07 22.80
CA MET A 308 3.01 -11.56 22.04
C MET A 308 3.20 -11.79 20.53
N LEU A 309 4.40 -11.58 20.01
CA LEU A 309 4.75 -11.86 18.62
C LEU A 309 4.63 -13.37 18.33
N ASP A 310 5.26 -14.22 19.13
CA ASP A 310 5.18 -15.68 19.00
C ASP A 310 3.73 -16.18 19.05
N GLN A 311 2.92 -15.64 19.95
CA GLN A 311 1.50 -15.96 20.04
C GLN A 311 0.74 -15.49 18.80
N SER A 312 1.05 -14.31 18.27
CA SER A 312 0.42 -13.74 17.08
C SER A 312 0.77 -14.55 15.82
N VAL A 313 2.04 -14.92 15.66
CA VAL A 313 2.53 -15.80 14.57
C VAL A 313 1.84 -17.16 14.63
N ARG A 314 1.70 -17.75 15.82
CA ARG A 314 1.10 -19.08 15.99
C ARG A 314 -0.43 -19.10 15.87
N SER A 315 -1.11 -18.04 16.29
CA SER A 315 -2.58 -17.98 16.32
C SER A 315 -3.20 -17.47 15.02
N ASN A 316 -2.42 -16.83 14.16
CA ASN A 316 -2.95 -16.14 12.98
C ASN A 316 -2.43 -16.78 11.68
N TYR A 317 -3.23 -17.65 11.08
CA TYR A 317 -2.89 -18.36 9.82
C TYR A 317 -2.71 -17.42 8.61
N TRP A 318 -3.08 -16.13 8.77
CA TRP A 318 -2.92 -15.04 7.81
C TRP A 318 -1.78 -14.06 8.15
N TYR A 319 -0.91 -14.41 9.10
CA TYR A 319 0.29 -13.61 9.41
C TYR A 319 1.28 -13.71 8.24
N ARG A 320 1.10 -12.82 7.26
CA ARG A 320 1.81 -12.89 5.98
C ARG A 320 3.09 -12.06 5.93
N ASN A 321 3.23 -11.07 6.81
CA ASN A 321 4.42 -10.24 6.94
C ASN A 321 4.57 -9.84 8.41
N GLY A 322 5.52 -10.48 9.07
CA GLY A 322 5.76 -10.24 10.47
C GLY A 322 6.89 -9.29 10.72
N VAL A 323 6.88 -8.65 11.87
CA VAL A 323 7.92 -7.70 12.27
C VAL A 323 9.32 -8.33 12.20
N GLU A 324 9.41 -9.66 12.27
CA GLU A 324 10.63 -10.45 12.09
C GLU A 324 11.27 -10.40 10.69
N THR A 325 10.51 -10.10 9.63
CA THR A 325 11.04 -9.95 8.27
C THR A 325 11.37 -8.49 7.93
N TYR A 326 11.03 -7.55 8.81
CA TYR A 326 11.24 -6.13 8.56
C TYR A 326 12.68 -5.73 8.87
N VAL A 327 13.39 -5.23 7.86
CA VAL A 327 14.69 -4.58 8.04
C VAL A 327 14.42 -3.09 8.29
N PRO A 328 14.86 -2.52 9.43
CA PRO A 328 14.70 -1.09 9.68
C PRO A 328 15.37 -0.30 8.56
N PRO A 329 14.82 0.84 8.12
CA PRO A 329 15.60 1.83 7.42
C PRO A 329 16.81 2.23 8.27
N PHE A 330 18.01 2.15 7.70
CA PHE A 330 19.25 2.52 8.39
C PHE A 330 20.21 3.27 7.46
N THR A 331 21.15 3.99 8.07
CA THR A 331 22.31 4.57 7.39
C THR A 331 23.55 4.46 8.28
N ALA A 332 24.73 4.34 7.69
CA ALA A 332 26.00 4.28 8.42
C ALA A 332 26.84 5.52 8.14
N ILE A 333 27.15 6.32 9.18
CA ILE A 333 27.90 7.57 9.05
C ILE A 333 28.91 7.69 10.20
N GLY A 334 30.19 7.86 9.87
CA GLY A 334 31.24 8.17 10.86
C GLY A 334 31.41 7.12 11.96
N GLY A 335 31.30 5.83 11.60
CA GLY A 335 31.40 4.71 12.56
C GLY A 335 30.13 4.47 13.39
N ARG A 336 29.02 5.14 13.06
CA ARG A 336 27.71 4.96 13.70
C ARG A 336 26.70 4.39 12.72
N LEU A 337 25.88 3.46 13.19
CA LEU A 337 24.68 2.99 12.51
C LEU A 337 23.48 3.76 13.08
N ILE A 338 22.78 4.50 12.23
CA ILE A 338 21.55 5.21 12.58
C ILE A 338 20.38 4.41 12.01
N CYS A 339 19.45 4.00 12.86
CA CYS A 339 18.29 3.21 12.47
C CYS A 339 16.99 3.93 12.84
N ASN A 340 15.95 3.72 12.04
CA ASN A 340 14.57 4.06 12.39
C ASN A 340 13.77 2.76 12.57
N TRP A 341 13.35 2.47 13.81
CA TRP A 341 12.52 1.31 14.11
C TRP A 341 11.17 1.77 14.66
N PHE A 342 10.12 1.64 13.84
CA PHE A 342 8.75 2.07 14.19
C PHE A 342 8.67 3.51 14.74
N GLY A 343 9.43 4.44 14.15
CA GLY A 343 9.46 5.85 14.55
C GLY A 343 10.45 6.16 15.68
N ILE A 344 11.06 5.15 16.29
CA ILE A 344 12.17 5.33 17.23
C ILE A 344 13.47 5.42 16.43
N VAL A 345 14.09 6.60 16.44
CA VAL A 345 15.38 6.83 15.80
C VAL A 345 16.48 6.66 16.84
N PHE A 346 17.50 5.85 16.52
CA PHE A 346 18.60 5.59 17.44
C PHE A 346 19.93 5.39 16.71
N ALA A 347 21.03 5.61 17.45
CA ALA A 347 22.39 5.48 16.95
C ALA A 347 23.16 4.42 17.74
N ILE A 348 23.82 3.52 17.03
CA ILE A 348 24.68 2.46 17.57
C ILE A 348 26.10 2.65 17.06
N ASP A 349 27.08 2.41 17.92
CA ASP A 349 28.48 2.31 17.52
C ASP A 349 28.74 1.01 16.73
N VAL A 350 29.19 1.12 15.48
CA VAL A 350 29.36 -0.05 14.58
C VAL A 350 30.45 -1.00 15.07
N THR A 351 31.44 -0.52 15.83
CA THR A 351 32.54 -1.37 16.28
C THR A 351 32.15 -2.16 17.53
N THR A 352 31.43 -1.52 18.45
CA THR A 352 31.15 -2.06 19.78
C THR A 352 29.72 -2.56 19.97
N GLY A 353 28.80 -2.24 19.05
CA GLY A 353 27.37 -2.53 19.17
C GLY A 353 26.67 -1.74 20.28
N LYS A 354 27.35 -0.75 20.88
CA LYS A 354 26.78 0.03 21.99
C LYS A 354 25.84 1.11 21.48
N LEU A 355 24.64 1.16 22.07
CA LEU A 355 23.70 2.25 21.87
C LEU A 355 24.33 3.57 22.37
N GLN A 356 24.47 4.54 21.48
CA GLN A 356 24.99 5.87 21.80
C GLN A 356 23.87 6.86 22.14
N TRP A 357 22.74 6.79 21.41
CA TRP A 357 21.61 7.70 21.59
C TRP A 357 20.31 7.09 21.04
N ARG A 358 19.15 7.54 21.54
CA ARG A 358 17.81 7.20 21.01
C ARG A 358 16.81 8.32 21.26
N SER A 359 15.83 8.47 20.36
CA SER A 359 14.73 9.43 20.51
C SER A 359 13.75 9.03 21.61
N GLU A 360 13.43 7.74 21.73
CA GLU A 360 12.48 7.20 22.71
C GLU A 360 12.93 5.85 23.29
N LYS A 361 12.28 5.38 24.36
CA LYS A 361 12.53 4.04 24.93
C LYS A 361 11.86 2.96 24.08
N PHE A 362 12.55 1.85 23.86
CA PHE A 362 12.03 0.72 23.08
C PHE A 362 10.83 0.01 23.72
N ASP A 363 10.63 0.14 25.04
CA ASP A 363 9.53 -0.50 25.78
C ASP A 363 8.14 0.12 25.48
N LYS A 364 8.07 1.14 24.62
CA LYS A 364 6.82 1.73 24.13
C LYS A 364 6.30 1.08 22.83
N LEU A 365 7.08 0.16 22.25
CA LEU A 365 6.67 -0.73 21.16
C LEU A 365 6.01 -1.98 21.76
#